data_AF-A0A7X8E920-F1
#
_entry.id   AF-A0A7X8E920-F1
#
_cell.length_a   1.000
_cell.length_b   1.000
_cell.length_c   1.000
_cell.angle_alpha   90.00
_cell.angle_beta   90.00
_cell.angle_gamma   90.00
#
_symmetry.space_group_name_H-M   'P 1'
#
loop_
_entity.id
_entity.type
_entity.pdbx_description
1 polymer ?
#
loop_
_entity_poly.entity_id
_entity_poly.type
_entity_poly.pdbx_seq_one_letter_code
_entity_poly.pdbx_strand_id
1 'polypeptide(L)'
;MSKKWYKNITPNEFWVKYVQDSVELVISFYLAERVPVTDIDEVCWLTVRDACLEIGGLYDVEQQECFYKLIKEYMTDYIEKKGGYSKLKLYTAEEIDAMEEKLDAELSDWLEKHHKTFPGQRCQKKKNKSKQKDNIVYLHSKSDE
;
A
#
# COMPACT_ATOMS: atom_id res chain seq x y z
N MET A 1 -0.42 4.61 16.41
CA MET A 1 0.13 3.25 16.25
C MET A 1 1.35 3.09 17.14
N SER A 2 1.58 1.92 17.74
CA SER A 2 2.82 1.64 18.47
C SER A 2 4.03 1.90 17.57
N LYS A 3 5.04 2.65 18.04
CA LYS A 3 6.23 3.04 17.27
C LYS A 3 7.09 1.87 16.75
N LYS A 4 6.72 0.60 17.03
CA LYS A 4 7.56 -0.58 16.74
C LYS A 4 6.79 -1.80 16.22
N TRP A 5 5.55 -1.63 15.73
CA TRP A 5 4.75 -2.78 15.24
C TRP A 5 5.48 -3.60 14.17
N TYR A 6 6.31 -2.94 13.36
CA TYR A 6 7.07 -3.53 12.26
C TYR A 6 8.26 -4.38 12.71
N LYS A 7 8.69 -4.32 13.98
CA LYS A 7 9.91 -5.03 14.43
C LYS A 7 9.73 -6.54 14.62
N ASN A 8 8.48 -6.99 14.69
CA ASN A 8 8.15 -8.40 14.95
C ASN A 8 7.52 -9.09 13.73
N ILE A 9 7.43 -8.41 12.59
CA ILE A 9 6.88 -9.00 11.37
C ILE A 9 7.96 -9.83 10.68
N THR A 10 7.60 -11.04 10.26
CA THR A 10 8.50 -11.89 9.48
C THR A 10 8.51 -11.46 7.99
N PRO A 11 9.55 -11.82 7.22
CA PRO A 11 9.59 -11.56 5.78
C PRO A 11 8.34 -12.04 5.04
N ASN A 12 7.90 -13.28 5.35
CA ASN A 12 6.71 -13.87 4.73
C ASN A 12 5.42 -13.15 5.12
N GLU A 13 5.24 -12.79 6.39
CA GLU A 13 4.07 -12.02 6.82
C GLU A 13 4.03 -10.64 6.19
N PHE A 14 5.18 -9.98 6.04
CA PHE A 14 5.25 -8.68 5.38
C PHE A 14 4.83 -8.79 3.92
N TRP A 15 5.41 -9.74 3.18
CA TRP A 15 5.13 -9.95 1.77
C TRP A 15 3.65 -10.26 1.51
N VAL A 16 3.09 -11.25 2.24
CA VAL A 16 1.70 -11.67 2.08
C VAL A 16 0.71 -10.55 2.46
N LYS A 17 1.09 -9.67 3.39
CA LYS A 17 0.17 -8.64 3.86
C LYS A 17 0.19 -7.37 3.02
N TYR A 18 1.36 -6.96 2.53
CA TYR A 18 1.58 -5.63 1.96
C TYR A 18 2.09 -5.61 0.52
N VAL A 19 2.46 -6.76 -0.04
CA VAL A 19 2.85 -6.86 -1.47
C VAL A 19 1.82 -7.69 -2.21
N GLN A 20 1.40 -8.83 -1.65
CA GLN A 20 0.30 -9.68 -2.15
C GLN A 20 0.50 -10.32 -3.54
N ASP A 21 1.51 -9.91 -4.30
CA ASP A 21 1.88 -10.48 -5.59
C ASP A 21 2.97 -11.55 -5.49
N SER A 22 3.15 -12.30 -6.58
CA SER A 22 4.26 -13.23 -6.69
C SER A 22 5.59 -12.51 -6.94
N VAL A 23 6.70 -13.04 -6.41
CA VAL A 23 8.06 -12.48 -6.65
C VAL A 23 8.37 -12.36 -8.14
N GLU A 24 7.97 -13.36 -8.93
CA GLU A 24 8.15 -13.37 -10.38
C GLU A 24 7.38 -12.22 -11.06
N LEU A 25 6.14 -11.97 -10.63
CA LEU A 25 5.32 -10.87 -11.15
C LEU A 25 5.88 -9.50 -10.73
N VAL A 26 6.25 -9.33 -9.46
CA VAL A 26 6.86 -8.07 -8.96
C VAL A 26 8.12 -7.72 -9.74
N ILE A 27 9.03 -8.68 -9.94
CA ILE A 27 10.24 -8.46 -10.75
C ILE A 27 9.86 -8.11 -12.20
N SER A 28 8.85 -8.79 -12.75
CA SER A 28 8.42 -8.55 -14.12
C SER A 28 7.84 -7.15 -14.32
N PHE A 29 7.07 -6.64 -13.35
CA PHE A 29 6.56 -5.26 -13.37
C PHE A 29 7.68 -4.24 -13.54
N TYR A 30 8.72 -4.32 -12.71
CA TYR A 30 9.84 -3.37 -12.79
C TYR A 30 10.73 -3.56 -14.02
N LEU A 31 10.78 -4.77 -14.59
CA LEU A 31 11.45 -5.01 -15.87
C LEU A 31 10.65 -4.47 -17.07
N ALA A 32 9.32 -4.46 -16.96
CA ALA A 32 8.41 -4.00 -18.01
C ALA A 32 8.24 -2.47 -18.03
N GLU A 33 8.70 -1.76 -17.00
CA GLU A 33 8.68 -0.30 -16.97
C GLU A 33 9.47 0.33 -18.15
N ARG A 34 9.14 1.60 -18.47
CA ARG A 34 9.84 2.37 -19.50
C ARG A 34 11.36 2.45 -19.29
N VAL A 35 11.78 2.48 -18.03
CA VAL A 35 13.17 2.36 -17.62
C VAL A 35 13.28 1.06 -16.81
N PRO A 36 13.69 -0.06 -17.45
CA PRO A 36 13.74 -1.35 -16.78
C PRO A 36 14.71 -1.35 -15.61
N VAL A 37 14.28 -1.88 -14.47
CA VAL A 37 15.13 -2.08 -13.30
C VAL A 37 15.50 -3.55 -13.20
N THR A 38 16.78 -3.85 -13.41
CA THR A 38 17.31 -5.23 -13.42
C THR A 38 18.03 -5.62 -12.13
N ASP A 39 18.43 -4.63 -11.31
CA ASP A 39 19.08 -4.89 -10.03
C ASP A 39 18.02 -5.28 -8.98
N ILE A 40 18.15 -6.48 -8.41
CA ILE A 40 17.25 -6.97 -7.35
C ILE A 40 17.27 -6.05 -6.14
N ASP A 41 18.41 -5.43 -5.83
CA ASP A 41 18.50 -4.52 -4.68
C ASP A 41 17.63 -3.28 -4.88
N GLU A 42 17.64 -2.74 -6.10
CA GLU A 42 16.82 -1.59 -6.49
C GLU A 42 15.34 -1.97 -6.54
N VAL A 43 15.01 -3.15 -7.09
CA VAL A 43 13.66 -3.72 -7.04
C VAL A 43 13.14 -3.81 -5.61
N CYS A 44 13.97 -4.26 -4.65
CA CYS A 44 13.58 -4.35 -3.25
C CYS A 44 13.21 -2.97 -2.67
N TRP A 45 14.02 -1.95 -2.95
CA TRP A 45 13.75 -0.58 -2.50
C TRP A 45 12.50 0.03 -3.11
N LEU A 46 12.26 -0.21 -4.40
CA LEU A 46 11.04 0.24 -5.07
C LEU A 46 9.81 -0.47 -4.50
N THR A 47 9.93 -1.77 -4.22
CA THR A 47 8.86 -2.55 -3.58
C THR A 47 8.54 -2.01 -2.18
N VAL A 48 9.55 -1.59 -1.40
CA VAL A 48 9.34 -0.91 -0.11
C VAL A 48 8.57 0.39 -0.29
N ARG A 49 8.98 1.22 -1.26
CA ARG A 49 8.32 2.49 -1.56
C ARG A 49 6.85 2.25 -1.86
N ASP A 50 6.54 1.28 -2.73
CA ASP A 50 5.18 1.00 -3.17
C ASP A 50 4.33 0.42 -2.03
N ALA A 51 4.87 -0.53 -1.25
CA ALA A 51 4.22 -1.04 -0.04
C ALA A 51 3.95 0.08 1.00
N CYS A 52 4.90 1.01 1.20
CA CYS A 52 4.70 2.16 2.10
C CYS A 52 3.57 3.08 1.63
N LEU A 53 3.40 3.28 0.32
CA LEU A 53 2.30 4.06 -0.24
C LEU A 53 0.95 3.37 0.02
N GLU A 54 0.87 2.06 -0.15
CA GLU A 54 -0.35 1.28 0.08
C GLU A 54 -0.78 1.25 1.56
N ILE A 55 0.17 1.13 2.49
CA ILE A 55 -0.15 1.09 3.93
C ILE A 55 -0.66 2.45 4.42
N GLY A 56 -0.39 3.55 3.69
CA GLY A 56 -0.96 4.87 3.97
C GLY A 56 -0.29 5.56 5.17
N GLY A 57 1.03 5.77 5.10
CA GLY A 57 1.78 6.49 6.14
C GLY A 57 3.07 7.13 5.64
N LEU A 58 3.56 8.14 6.38
CA LEU A 58 4.93 8.63 6.25
C LEU A 58 5.82 7.74 7.13
N TYR A 59 6.69 6.96 6.48
CA TYR A 59 7.65 6.09 7.17
C TYR A 59 9.01 6.76 7.22
N ASP A 60 9.65 6.72 8.39
CA ASP A 60 11.01 7.19 8.56
C ASP A 60 12.03 6.25 7.89
N VAL A 61 13.28 6.70 7.78
CA VAL A 61 14.35 5.96 7.11
C VAL A 61 14.61 4.61 7.79
N GLU A 62 14.60 4.55 9.13
CA GLU A 62 14.81 3.31 9.87
C GLU A 62 13.71 2.27 9.58
N GLN A 63 12.47 2.73 9.43
CA GLN A 63 11.33 1.89 9.06
C GLN A 63 11.48 1.34 7.65
N GLN A 64 11.82 2.20 6.69
CA GLN A 64 12.02 1.78 5.30
C GLN A 64 13.19 0.80 5.17
N GLU A 65 14.29 1.03 5.88
CA GLU A 65 15.42 0.07 5.95
C GLU A 65 15.01 -1.27 6.55
N CYS A 66 14.11 -1.27 7.55
CA CYS A 66 13.59 -2.50 8.12
C CYS A 66 12.73 -3.27 7.11
N PHE A 67 11.87 -2.59 6.36
CA PHE A 67 11.05 -3.21 5.32
C PHE A 67 11.90 -3.73 4.16
N TYR A 68 12.92 -2.97 3.76
CA TYR A 68 13.87 -3.38 2.74
C TYR A 68 14.55 -4.71 3.12
N LYS A 69 15.00 -4.86 4.37
CA LYS A 69 15.60 -6.11 4.84
C LYS A 69 14.64 -7.28 4.74
N LEU A 70 13.38 -7.09 5.13
CA LEU A 70 12.34 -8.12 5.07
C LEU A 70 12.03 -8.53 3.62
N ILE A 71 11.85 -7.55 2.73
CA ILE A 71 11.61 -7.78 1.29
C ILE A 71 12.81 -8.49 0.66
N LYS A 72 14.03 -8.02 0.92
CA LYS A 72 15.25 -8.59 0.36
C LYS A 72 15.47 -10.02 0.81
N GLU A 73 15.26 -10.31 2.09
CA GLU A 73 15.34 -11.67 2.63
C GLU A 73 14.32 -12.57 1.93
N TYR A 74 13.05 -12.14 1.83
CA TYR A 74 12.00 -12.92 1.18
C TYR A 74 12.30 -13.22 -0.30
N MET A 75 12.68 -12.20 -1.07
CA MET A 75 12.98 -12.34 -2.49
C MET A 75 14.21 -13.21 -2.74
N THR A 76 15.28 -13.01 -1.96
CA THR A 76 16.52 -13.80 -2.10
C THR A 76 16.24 -15.27 -1.82
N ASP A 77 15.55 -15.57 -0.71
CA ASP A 77 15.12 -16.92 -0.35
C ASP A 77 14.29 -17.57 -1.47
N TYR A 78 13.36 -16.83 -2.07
CA TYR A 78 12.52 -17.32 -3.15
C TYR A 78 13.34 -17.66 -4.39
N ILE A 79 14.24 -16.75 -4.79
CA ILE A 79 15.10 -16.90 -5.96
C ILE A 79 16.03 -18.11 -5.77
N GLU A 80 16.63 -18.27 -4.59
CA GLU A 80 17.47 -19.42 -4.26
C GLU A 80 16.68 -20.73 -4.29
N LYS A 81 15.47 -20.77 -3.71
CA LYS A 81 14.58 -21.94 -3.74
C LYS A 81 14.16 -22.34 -5.16
N LYS A 82 14.05 -21.37 -6.08
CA LYS A 82 13.80 -21.60 -7.51
C LYS A 82 15.03 -22.07 -8.29
N GLY A 83 16.21 -22.03 -7.70
CA GLY A 83 17.48 -22.41 -8.35
C GLY A 83 18.18 -21.25 -9.05
N GLY A 84 17.90 -20.00 -8.64
CA GLY A 84 18.53 -18.79 -9.14
C GLY A 84 17.66 -17.96 -10.09
N TYR A 85 18.10 -16.74 -10.38
CA TYR A 85 17.33 -15.75 -11.15
C TYR A 85 16.97 -16.22 -12.56
N SER A 86 17.85 -16.99 -13.22
CA SER A 86 17.61 -17.53 -14.57
C SER A 86 16.50 -18.60 -14.63
N LYS A 87 16.00 -19.06 -13.49
CA LYS A 87 14.90 -20.03 -13.38
C LYS A 87 13.56 -19.36 -13.09
N LEU A 88 13.54 -18.05 -12.89
CA LEU A 88 12.30 -17.31 -12.70
C LEU A 88 11.49 -17.27 -13.98
N LYS A 89 10.17 -17.47 -13.85
CA LYS A 89 9.24 -17.25 -14.94
C LYS A 89 8.85 -15.77 -14.97
N LEU A 90 9.60 -14.98 -15.72
CA LEU A 90 9.32 -13.55 -15.89
C LEU A 90 8.35 -13.31 -17.04
N TYR A 91 7.51 -12.30 -16.87
CA TYR A 91 6.44 -11.93 -17.79
C TYR A 91 6.85 -10.71 -18.62
N THR A 92 6.40 -10.67 -19.86
CA THR A 92 6.49 -9.49 -20.73
C THR A 92 5.47 -8.43 -20.32
N ALA A 93 5.68 -7.18 -20.75
CA ALA A 93 4.70 -6.10 -20.55
C ALA A 93 3.31 -6.48 -21.09
N GLU A 94 3.24 -7.08 -22.28
CA GLU A 94 1.99 -7.52 -22.89
C GLU A 94 1.28 -8.62 -22.08
N GLU A 95 2.03 -9.54 -21.49
CA GLU A 95 1.46 -10.58 -20.61
C GLU A 95 0.94 -9.99 -19.30
N ILE A 96 1.64 -8.99 -18.76
CA ILE A 96 1.21 -8.26 -17.56
C ILE A 96 -0.10 -7.51 -17.85
N ASP A 97 -0.14 -6.72 -18.91
CA ASP A 97 -1.34 -5.96 -19.32
C ASP A 97 -2.54 -6.91 -19.51
N ALA A 98 -2.33 -8.07 -20.16
CA ALA A 98 -3.38 -9.07 -20.33
C ALA A 98 -3.87 -9.70 -19.02
N MET A 99 -3.00 -9.84 -18.01
CA MET A 99 -3.40 -10.31 -16.68
C MET A 99 -4.22 -9.26 -15.93
N GLU A 100 -3.84 -7.99 -16.01
CA GLU A 100 -4.57 -6.87 -15.41
C GLU A 100 -5.94 -6.68 -16.05
N GLU A 101 -6.03 -6.64 -17.38
CA GLU A 101 -7.30 -6.53 -18.11
C GLU A 101 -8.28 -7.66 -17.73
N LYS A 102 -7.75 -8.87 -17.56
CA LYS A 102 -8.57 -10.01 -17.14
C LYS A 102 -9.06 -9.87 -15.71
N LEU A 103 -8.20 -9.42 -14.79
CA LEU A 103 -8.57 -9.17 -13.39
C LEU A 103 -9.66 -8.10 -13.29
N ASP A 104 -9.52 -7.02 -14.05
CA ASP A 104 -10.49 -5.92 -14.11
C ASP A 104 -11.85 -6.39 -14.65
N ALA A 105 -11.85 -7.21 -15.69
CA ALA A 105 -13.08 -7.80 -16.22
C ALA A 105 -13.77 -8.71 -15.18
N GLU A 106 -13.01 -9.58 -14.51
CA GLU A 106 -13.54 -10.46 -13.45
C GLU A 106 -14.09 -9.67 -12.26
N LEU A 107 -13.41 -8.61 -11.85
CA LEU A 107 -13.86 -7.72 -10.78
C LEU A 107 -15.13 -6.94 -11.18
N SER A 108 -15.19 -6.44 -12.43
CA SER A 108 -16.37 -5.77 -12.96
C SER A 108 -17.58 -6.70 -12.97
N ASP A 109 -17.43 -7.91 -13.50
CA ASP A 109 -18.48 -8.94 -13.52
C ASP A 109 -18.95 -9.28 -12.08
N TRP A 110 -18.01 -9.40 -11.15
CA TRP A 110 -18.33 -9.66 -9.74
C TRP A 110 -19.13 -8.50 -9.12
N LEU A 111 -18.71 -7.26 -9.36
CA LEU A 111 -19.39 -6.06 -8.86
C LEU A 111 -20.79 -5.92 -9.45
N GLU A 112 -20.96 -6.16 -10.76
CA GLU A 112 -22.26 -6.17 -11.42
C GLU A 112 -23.19 -7.24 -10.85
N LYS A 113 -22.66 -8.42 -10.51
CA LYS A 113 -23.46 -9.49 -9.89
C LYS A 113 -23.87 -9.16 -8.45
N HIS A 114 -23.05 -8.41 -7.72
CA HIS A 114 -23.19 -8.18 -6.28
C HIS A 114 -23.57 -6.74 -5.87
N HIS A 115 -23.85 -5.84 -6.82
CA HIS A 115 -24.18 -4.42 -6.56
C HIS A 115 -25.42 -4.19 -5.67
N LYS A 116 -26.32 -5.19 -5.52
CA LYS A 116 -27.51 -5.11 -4.65
C LYS A 116 -27.25 -5.47 -3.18
N THR A 117 -26.09 -6.06 -2.87
CA THR A 117 -25.77 -6.58 -1.53
C THR A 117 -24.92 -5.66 -0.67
N PHE A 118 -24.54 -4.48 -1.17
CA PHE A 118 -23.86 -3.47 -0.37
C PHE A 118 -24.91 -2.53 0.26
N PRO A 119 -25.30 -2.72 1.53
CA PRO A 119 -26.05 -1.68 2.24
C PRO A 119 -25.13 -0.47 2.31
N GLY A 120 -25.44 0.55 1.50
CA GLY A 120 -24.71 1.80 1.51
C GLY A 120 -24.62 2.31 2.94
N GLN A 121 -23.40 2.48 3.46
CA GLN A 121 -23.19 3.33 4.61
C GLN A 121 -23.55 4.75 4.19
N ARG A 122 -24.84 5.12 4.32
CA ARG A 122 -25.22 6.52 4.42
C ARG A 122 -24.46 7.06 5.62
N CYS A 123 -23.39 7.81 5.36
CA CYS A 123 -22.90 8.82 6.29
C CYS A 123 -24.11 9.63 6.75
N GLN A 124 -24.60 9.36 7.97
CA GLN A 124 -25.53 10.27 8.62
C GLN A 124 -24.75 11.54 8.91
N LYS A 125 -24.83 12.52 8.00
CA LYS A 125 -24.56 13.92 8.33
C LYS A 125 -25.55 14.30 9.43
N LYS A 126 -25.16 14.10 10.69
CA LYS A 126 -25.86 14.68 11.84
C LYS A 126 -25.78 16.20 11.69
N LYS A 127 -26.85 16.80 11.17
CA LYS A 127 -27.10 18.24 11.26
C LYS A 127 -27.31 18.56 12.75
N ASN A 128 -26.24 18.91 13.46
CA ASN A 128 -26.40 19.58 14.74
C ASN A 128 -26.83 21.04 14.49
N LYS A 129 -28.15 21.26 14.45
CA LYS A 129 -28.75 22.59 14.61
C LYS A 129 -28.86 22.90 16.10
N SER A 130 -28.12 23.95 16.48
CA SER A 130 -28.31 24.90 17.59
C SER A 130 -28.50 24.38 19.02
N LYS A 131 -27.66 24.89 19.92
CA LYS A 131 -28.01 25.94 20.90
C LYS A 131 -26.78 26.23 21.76
N GLN A 132 -26.06 27.29 21.45
CA GLN A 132 -25.19 27.94 22.43
C GLN A 132 -25.72 29.36 22.60
N LYS A 133 -26.45 29.55 23.71
CA LYS A 133 -26.85 30.85 24.22
C LYS A 133 -25.67 31.35 25.02
N ASP A 134 -24.84 32.21 24.43
CA ASP A 134 -23.85 32.94 25.22
C ASP A 134 -24.31 34.39 25.34
N ASN A 135 -24.68 34.72 26.58
CA ASN A 135 -25.00 36.04 27.08
C ASN A 135 -23.85 37.01 26.78
N ILE A 136 -24.17 38.08 26.04
CA ILE A 136 -23.31 39.24 25.93
C ILE A 136 -23.43 40.00 27.26
N VAL A 137 -22.40 39.89 28.11
CA VAL A 137 -22.18 40.80 29.22
C VAL A 137 -21.12 41.80 28.77
N TYR A 138 -21.52 43.05 28.60
CA TYR A 138 -20.62 44.18 28.45
C TYR A 138 -19.89 44.42 29.77
N LEU A 139 -18.56 44.44 29.75
CA LEU A 139 -17.75 45.13 30.75
C LEU A 139 -16.72 46.01 30.04
N HIS A 140 -16.93 47.31 30.18
CA HIS A 140 -15.94 48.37 29.98
C HIS A 140 -14.69 48.08 30.81
N SER A 141 -13.50 48.32 30.25
CA SER A 141 -12.33 48.78 31.00
C SER A 141 -11.40 49.53 30.05
N LYS A 142 -11.18 50.81 30.38
CA LYS A 142 -10.16 51.70 29.84
C LYS A 142 -8.74 51.18 30.13
N SER A 143 -7.78 51.61 29.30
CA SER A 143 -6.43 52.11 29.63
C SER A 143 -5.73 52.33 28.27
N ASP A 144 -5.61 53.56 27.76
CA ASP A 144 -4.54 54.53 28.04
C ASP A 144 -3.12 53.92 27.88
N GLU A 145 -2.51 54.20 26.73
CA GLU A 145 -1.22 54.89 26.58
C GLU A 145 -1.11 55.53 25.18
#